data_AF-A0A7Z0IUV5-F1
#
_entry.id   AF-A0A7Z0IUV5-F1
#
_cell.length_a   1.000
_cell.length_b   1.000
_cell.length_c   1.000
_cell.angle_alpha   90.00
_cell.angle_beta   90.00
_cell.angle_gamma   90.00
#
_symmetry.space_group_name_H-M   'P 1'
#
loop_
_entity.id
_entity.type
_entity.pdbx_description
1 polymer ?
#
loop_
_entity_poly.entity_id
_entity_poly.type
_entity_poly.pdbx_seq_one_letter_code
_entity_poly.pdbx_strand_id
1 'polypeptide(L)'
;MPASRGWGWAAHLREGGTTPWTSWSEPAAPFMAAHLPGAEVLELLRRLNATGPVEPSRADALLRTSPPGRGRRDLPLLGDTETRTYGPPPVDPATLSSRELLRAASVLLAEDLLDTVEAVPVRRRRWWSRRPKESADDRQRFPYRLVGSPWLTLPIREELERQGRLPNGDGYTVYVLGGPLDEVAAGAWKFRTFTNRVNPWSIWIRDAQWRGWFGPRADLPRIARWWADRVGKDRVEIVTDPALLPGLLGVDSVPGPWEISAEANEVARVIGQVLCVRTDLEAQRKLLIDELRPRLEKLEPHIPGAREVGVPAESFDWVETQARAQRDALVQAGYALHGDPDRLLPSGTATQGPDERRALALALSLLAGRP
;
A
#
# COMPACT_ATOMS: atom_id res chain seq x y z
N MET A 1 7.16 -39.21 -11.64
CA MET A 1 6.96 -39.18 -10.17
C MET A 1 5.77 -40.04 -9.83
N PRO A 2 5.80 -40.80 -8.71
CA PRO A 2 4.67 -41.63 -8.29
C PRO A 2 3.47 -40.76 -7.93
N ALA A 3 2.28 -41.35 -7.95
CA ALA A 3 1.08 -40.71 -7.44
C ALA A 3 1.26 -40.35 -5.96
N SER A 4 0.79 -39.18 -5.55
CA SER A 4 0.84 -38.74 -4.14
C SER A 4 -0.50 -38.17 -3.70
N ARG A 5 -0.73 -38.15 -2.38
CA ARG A 5 -1.92 -37.57 -1.76
C ARG A 5 -1.99 -36.07 -2.03
N GLY A 6 -0.84 -35.41 -2.03
CA GLY A 6 -0.70 -33.99 -2.40
C GLY A 6 -1.19 -33.69 -3.82
N TRP A 7 -0.81 -34.53 -4.79
CA TRP A 7 -1.29 -34.38 -6.17
C TRP A 7 -2.80 -34.62 -6.32
N GLY A 8 -3.37 -35.56 -5.58
CA GLY A 8 -4.83 -35.75 -5.55
C GLY A 8 -5.54 -34.54 -4.97
N TRP A 9 -5.00 -33.95 -3.90
CA TRP A 9 -5.59 -32.75 -3.32
C TRP A 9 -5.50 -31.56 -4.27
N ALA A 10 -4.35 -31.37 -4.94
CA ALA A 10 -4.20 -30.31 -5.94
C ALA A 10 -5.20 -30.46 -7.10
N ALA A 11 -5.47 -31.69 -7.57
CA ALA A 11 -6.47 -31.95 -8.61
C ALA A 11 -7.90 -31.60 -8.13
N HIS A 12 -8.26 -32.03 -6.92
CA HIS A 12 -9.54 -31.68 -6.30
C HIS A 12 -9.75 -30.17 -6.17
N LEU A 13 -8.73 -29.45 -5.70
CA LEU A 13 -8.80 -28.00 -5.55
C LEU A 13 -8.88 -27.29 -6.91
N ARG A 14 -8.21 -27.81 -7.94
CA ARG A 14 -8.31 -27.29 -9.32
C ARG A 14 -9.74 -27.37 -9.85
N GLU A 15 -10.48 -28.41 -9.47
CA GLU A 15 -11.89 -28.63 -9.86
C GLU A 15 -12.90 -27.84 -9.02
N GLY A 16 -12.43 -26.95 -8.12
CA GLY A 16 -13.29 -26.15 -7.24
C GLY A 16 -13.54 -26.77 -5.86
N GLY A 17 -12.84 -27.86 -5.54
CA GLY A 17 -12.93 -28.52 -4.24
C GLY A 17 -12.54 -27.63 -3.07
N THR A 18 -13.17 -27.84 -1.90
CA THR A 18 -12.95 -27.06 -0.67
C THR A 18 -12.50 -27.91 0.52
N THR A 19 -12.34 -29.22 0.31
CA THR A 19 -12.01 -30.22 1.34
C THR A 19 -10.67 -29.87 2.02
N PRO A 20 -10.63 -29.74 3.36
CA PRO A 20 -9.40 -29.54 4.10
C PRO A 20 -8.39 -30.68 3.90
N TRP A 21 -7.09 -30.35 3.92
CA TRP A 21 -6.01 -31.33 3.76
C TRP A 21 -6.15 -32.53 4.69
N THR A 22 -6.45 -32.30 5.97
CA THR A 22 -6.60 -33.34 7.00
C THR A 22 -7.70 -34.36 6.69
N SER A 23 -8.69 -33.99 5.86
CA SER A 23 -9.80 -34.85 5.45
C SER A 23 -9.60 -35.46 4.06
N TRP A 24 -8.57 -35.05 3.32
CA TRP A 24 -8.27 -35.58 1.99
C TRP A 24 -7.39 -36.84 2.08
N SER A 25 -7.64 -37.86 1.28
CA SER A 25 -6.85 -39.11 1.28
C SER A 25 -6.54 -39.69 -0.11
N GLU A 26 -7.24 -39.27 -1.16
CA GLU A 26 -7.12 -39.87 -2.48
C GLU A 26 -5.84 -39.41 -3.20
N PRO A 27 -4.96 -40.32 -3.64
CA PRO A 27 -3.77 -39.95 -4.39
C PRO A 27 -4.07 -39.76 -5.88
N ALA A 28 -3.30 -38.90 -6.55
CA ALA A 28 -3.35 -38.77 -8.01
C ALA A 28 -1.96 -38.68 -8.62
N ALA A 29 -1.87 -38.95 -9.92
CA ALA A 29 -0.65 -38.73 -10.69
C ALA A 29 -0.37 -37.22 -10.84
N PRO A 30 0.91 -36.81 -10.92
CA PRO A 30 1.26 -35.42 -11.22
C PRO A 30 0.64 -34.94 -12.54
N PHE A 31 0.01 -33.75 -12.52
CA PHE A 31 -0.66 -33.18 -13.70
C PHE A 31 -0.13 -31.79 -14.09
N MET A 32 0.74 -31.18 -13.29
CA MET A 32 1.36 -29.87 -13.54
C MET A 32 2.82 -29.86 -13.08
N ALA A 33 3.66 -29.03 -13.71
CA ALA A 33 5.07 -28.79 -13.36
C ALA A 33 5.91 -30.06 -13.03
N ALA A 34 7.17 -29.87 -12.67
CA ALA A 34 8.02 -30.95 -12.17
C ALA A 34 7.98 -31.11 -10.65
N HIS A 35 7.12 -30.38 -9.91
CA HIS A 35 7.01 -30.45 -8.45
C HIS A 35 5.60 -30.07 -7.98
N LEU A 36 5.22 -30.58 -6.81
CA LEU A 36 3.94 -30.26 -6.17
C LEU A 36 3.93 -28.80 -5.68
N PRO A 37 2.85 -28.03 -5.89
CA PRO A 37 2.71 -26.69 -5.33
C PRO A 37 2.79 -26.71 -3.79
N GLY A 38 3.31 -25.63 -3.20
CA GLY A 38 3.43 -25.51 -1.75
C GLY A 38 2.09 -25.49 -1.00
N ALA A 39 2.11 -25.86 0.28
CA ALA A 39 0.95 -25.87 1.17
C ALA A 39 0.20 -24.52 1.18
N GLU A 40 0.93 -23.41 1.07
CA GLU A 40 0.38 -22.06 1.05
C GLU A 40 -0.43 -21.76 -0.21
N VAL A 41 -0.02 -22.27 -1.37
CA VAL A 41 -0.75 -22.10 -2.64
C VAL A 41 -2.01 -22.95 -2.64
N LEU A 42 -1.91 -24.19 -2.16
CA LEU A 42 -3.04 -25.12 -2.08
C LEU A 42 -4.10 -24.63 -1.08
N GLU A 43 -3.69 -24.17 0.11
CA GLU A 43 -4.64 -23.59 1.06
C GLU A 43 -5.27 -22.29 0.54
N LEU A 44 -4.49 -21.45 -0.16
CA LEU A 44 -5.03 -20.25 -0.80
C LEU A 44 -6.12 -20.61 -1.83
N LEU A 45 -5.88 -21.60 -2.69
CA LEU A 45 -6.87 -22.06 -3.67
C LEU A 45 -8.11 -22.64 -2.98
N ARG A 46 -7.93 -23.43 -1.91
CA ARG A 46 -9.05 -23.97 -1.12
C ARG A 46 -9.92 -22.85 -0.54
N ARG A 47 -9.31 -21.80 0.02
CA ARG A 47 -10.03 -20.64 0.55
C ARG A 47 -10.69 -19.82 -0.54
N LEU A 48 -10.04 -19.68 -1.69
CA LEU A 48 -10.61 -19.01 -2.86
C LEU A 48 -11.87 -19.75 -3.36
N ASN A 49 -11.80 -21.08 -3.52
CA ASN A 49 -12.94 -21.92 -3.88
C ASN A 49 -14.09 -21.81 -2.85
N ALA A 50 -13.76 -21.66 -1.57
CA ALA A 50 -14.76 -21.46 -0.52
C ALA A 50 -15.48 -20.11 -0.61
N THR A 51 -14.89 -19.11 -1.31
CA THR A 51 -15.62 -17.87 -1.63
C THR A 51 -16.65 -18.12 -2.75
N GLY A 52 -16.42 -19.07 -3.65
CA GLY A 52 -17.35 -19.56 -4.69
C GLY A 52 -16.59 -20.01 -5.94
N PRO A 53 -17.25 -20.15 -7.10
CA PRO A 53 -16.62 -20.67 -8.32
C PRO A 53 -15.40 -19.86 -8.75
N VAL A 54 -14.34 -20.56 -9.16
CA VAL A 54 -13.08 -20.00 -9.66
C VAL A 54 -12.90 -20.50 -11.10
N GLU A 55 -12.54 -19.58 -12.01
CA GLU A 55 -12.25 -19.94 -13.39
C GLU A 55 -11.09 -20.95 -13.47
N PRO A 56 -11.20 -22.03 -14.28
CA PRO A 56 -10.13 -23.05 -14.36
C PRO A 56 -8.76 -22.48 -14.73
N SER A 57 -8.72 -21.47 -15.60
CA SER A 57 -7.48 -20.79 -15.99
C SER A 57 -6.81 -20.06 -14.81
N ARG A 58 -7.62 -19.53 -13.88
CA ARG A 58 -7.15 -18.86 -12.67
C ARG A 58 -6.61 -19.86 -11.66
N ALA A 59 -7.32 -20.98 -11.44
CA ALA A 59 -6.84 -22.08 -10.60
C ALA A 59 -5.49 -22.62 -11.13
N ASP A 60 -5.39 -22.81 -12.45
CA ASP A 60 -4.15 -23.24 -13.11
C ASP A 60 -3.02 -22.20 -12.97
N ALA A 61 -3.31 -20.91 -13.07
CA ALA A 61 -2.32 -19.86 -12.84
C ALA A 61 -1.81 -19.87 -11.39
N LEU A 62 -2.72 -20.03 -10.43
CA LEU A 62 -2.38 -20.07 -9.02
C LEU A 62 -1.52 -21.30 -8.68
N LEU A 63 -1.86 -22.48 -9.21
CA LEU A 63 -1.06 -23.70 -9.02
C LEU A 63 0.34 -23.64 -9.65
N ARG A 64 0.57 -22.75 -10.63
CA ARG A 64 1.90 -22.48 -11.20
C ARG A 64 2.70 -21.44 -10.42
N THR A 65 2.07 -20.76 -9.47
CA THR A 65 2.69 -19.66 -8.72
C THR A 65 3.66 -20.21 -7.68
N SER A 66 4.87 -19.63 -7.61
CA SER A 66 5.80 -19.85 -6.50
C SER A 66 5.85 -18.60 -5.61
N PRO A 67 5.49 -18.69 -4.32
CA PRO A 67 5.50 -17.55 -3.41
C PRO A 67 6.89 -16.88 -3.27
N PRO A 68 6.95 -15.56 -3.01
CA PRO A 68 8.19 -14.81 -2.96
C PRO A 68 8.88 -15.00 -1.60
N GLY A 69 10.20 -15.23 -1.60
CA GLY A 69 11.00 -15.34 -0.38
C GLY A 69 12.29 -16.14 -0.59
N ARG A 70 13.40 -15.70 0.01
CA ARG A 70 14.65 -16.49 0.00
C ARG A 70 14.52 -17.69 0.94
N GLY A 71 14.81 -18.90 0.45
CA GLY A 71 14.88 -20.11 1.27
C GLY A 71 13.55 -20.71 1.74
N ARG A 72 12.40 -20.15 1.31
CA ARG A 72 11.04 -20.62 1.65
C ARG A 72 10.20 -20.83 0.39
N ARG A 73 10.75 -21.58 -0.57
CA ARG A 73 9.97 -22.00 -1.74
C ARG A 73 9.22 -23.27 -1.36
N ASP A 74 7.90 -23.21 -1.51
CA ASP A 74 6.93 -24.30 -1.42
C ASP A 74 6.97 -25.07 -0.09
N LEU A 75 6.14 -24.68 0.87
CA LEU A 75 6.06 -25.38 2.15
C LEU A 75 5.58 -26.83 1.92
N PRO A 76 6.31 -27.85 2.43
CA PRO A 76 5.90 -29.24 2.27
C PRO A 76 4.59 -29.54 3.00
N LEU A 77 3.79 -30.45 2.45
CA LEU A 77 2.57 -30.92 3.10
C LEU A 77 2.88 -31.96 4.18
N LEU A 78 2.31 -31.75 5.37
CA LEU A 78 2.39 -32.73 6.45
C LEU A 78 1.81 -34.08 6.00
N GLY A 79 2.66 -35.11 5.99
CA GLY A 79 2.28 -36.48 5.64
C GLY A 79 2.27 -36.83 4.15
N ASP A 80 2.73 -35.94 3.26
CA ASP A 80 2.91 -36.27 1.82
C ASP A 80 4.39 -36.36 1.40
N THR A 81 5.28 -35.65 2.10
CA THR A 81 6.71 -35.62 1.76
C THR A 81 7.53 -36.46 2.74
N GLU A 82 8.53 -37.19 2.22
CA GLU A 82 9.56 -37.83 3.03
C GLU A 82 10.23 -36.83 3.97
N THR A 83 10.61 -37.29 5.17
CA THR A 83 11.26 -36.47 6.19
C THR A 83 12.60 -35.95 5.67
N ARG A 84 12.68 -34.65 5.36
CA ARG A 84 13.93 -33.99 4.92
C ARG A 84 14.67 -33.41 6.12
N THR A 85 16.00 -33.53 6.12
CA THR A 85 16.89 -32.89 7.11
C THR A 85 17.17 -31.41 6.83
N TYR A 86 16.75 -30.89 5.67
CA TYR A 86 16.97 -29.51 5.24
C TYR A 86 15.70 -28.89 4.66
N GLY A 87 15.51 -27.59 4.91
CA GLY A 87 14.34 -26.81 4.48
C GLY A 87 13.31 -26.59 5.60
N PRO A 88 12.21 -25.87 5.30
CA PRO A 88 11.12 -25.72 6.27
C PRO A 88 10.47 -27.07 6.57
N PRO A 89 10.03 -27.31 7.82
CA PRO A 89 9.33 -28.54 8.16
C PRO A 89 7.99 -28.63 7.42
N PRO A 90 7.46 -29.85 7.18
CA PRO A 90 6.12 -30.01 6.65
C PRO A 90 5.06 -29.38 7.56
N VAL A 91 4.03 -28.78 6.96
CA VAL A 91 2.98 -28.03 7.67
C VAL A 91 1.60 -28.57 7.36
N ASP A 92 0.69 -28.42 8.31
CA ASP A 92 -0.76 -28.51 8.02
C ASP A 92 -1.20 -27.18 7.38
N PRO A 93 -1.68 -27.19 6.13
CA PRO A 93 -2.10 -25.98 5.43
C PRO A 93 -3.15 -25.15 6.20
N ALA A 94 -4.01 -25.79 6.99
CA ALA A 94 -5.05 -25.09 7.76
C ALA A 94 -4.48 -24.19 8.87
N THR A 95 -3.25 -24.48 9.32
CA THR A 95 -2.56 -23.72 10.39
C THR A 95 -1.79 -22.51 9.87
N LEU A 96 -1.72 -22.33 8.55
CA LEU A 96 -0.99 -21.21 7.94
C LEU A 96 -1.63 -19.87 8.32
N SER A 97 -0.76 -18.93 8.72
CA SER A 97 -1.17 -17.56 9.05
C SER A 97 -1.71 -16.84 7.82
N SER A 98 -2.63 -15.88 8.03
CA SER A 98 -3.17 -15.08 6.92
C SER A 98 -2.10 -14.27 6.20
N ARG A 99 -1.06 -13.84 6.91
CA ARG A 99 0.13 -13.22 6.32
C ARG A 99 0.80 -14.08 5.26
N GLU A 100 0.89 -15.37 5.53
CA GLU A 100 1.57 -16.31 4.65
C GLU A 100 0.77 -16.56 3.37
N LEU A 101 -0.55 -16.67 3.51
CA LEU A 101 -1.45 -16.79 2.37
C LEU A 101 -1.54 -15.48 1.57
N LEU A 102 -1.51 -14.32 2.24
CA LEU A 102 -1.47 -13.01 1.57
C LEU A 102 -0.18 -12.84 0.76
N ARG A 103 0.95 -13.33 1.29
CA ARG A 103 2.23 -13.38 0.57
C ARG A 103 2.13 -14.25 -0.68
N ALA A 104 1.48 -15.42 -0.60
CA ALA A 104 1.24 -16.26 -1.78
C ALA A 104 0.32 -15.56 -2.81
N ALA A 105 -0.80 -14.97 -2.36
CA ALA A 105 -1.75 -14.26 -3.20
C ALA A 105 -1.13 -13.07 -3.95
N SER A 106 -0.17 -12.38 -3.32
CA SER A 106 0.46 -11.19 -3.89
C SER A 106 1.19 -11.41 -5.21
N VAL A 107 1.66 -12.64 -5.50
CA VAL A 107 2.34 -12.93 -6.76
C VAL A 107 1.38 -12.91 -7.91
N LEU A 108 0.26 -13.62 -7.78
CA LEU A 108 -0.75 -13.69 -8.83
C LEU A 108 -1.42 -12.33 -9.05
N LEU A 109 -1.71 -11.60 -7.97
CA LEU A 109 -2.21 -10.22 -8.06
C LEU A 109 -1.20 -9.27 -8.72
N ALA A 110 0.10 -9.45 -8.48
CA ALA A 110 1.13 -8.67 -9.17
C ALA A 110 1.22 -9.04 -10.66
N GLU A 111 1.04 -10.31 -11.02
CA GLU A 111 0.98 -10.76 -12.42
C GLU A 111 -0.22 -10.15 -13.15
N ASP A 112 -1.40 -10.15 -12.53
CA ASP A 112 -2.59 -9.51 -13.10
C ASP A 112 -2.39 -8.03 -13.38
N LEU A 113 -1.64 -7.33 -12.52
CA LEU A 113 -1.29 -5.93 -12.71
C LEU A 113 -0.27 -5.75 -13.84
N LEU A 114 0.69 -6.67 -14.01
CA LEU A 114 1.65 -6.60 -15.11
C LEU A 114 0.98 -6.83 -16.46
N ASP A 115 0.01 -7.75 -16.51
CA ASP A 115 -0.74 -8.07 -17.73
C ASP A 115 -1.57 -6.86 -18.23
N THR A 116 -2.00 -5.94 -17.36
CA THR A 116 -2.69 -4.72 -17.81
C THR A 116 -1.78 -3.76 -18.58
N VAL A 117 -0.48 -3.75 -18.28
CA VAL A 117 0.49 -2.87 -18.95
C VAL A 117 0.97 -3.49 -20.26
N GLU A 118 1.10 -4.82 -20.34
CA GLU A 118 1.49 -5.51 -21.58
C GLU A 118 0.37 -5.49 -22.64
N ALA A 119 -0.91 -5.41 -22.23
CA ALA A 119 -2.06 -5.33 -23.13
C ALA A 119 -2.25 -3.94 -23.80
N VAL A 120 -1.63 -2.88 -23.28
CA VAL A 120 -1.68 -1.55 -23.90
C VAL A 120 -0.45 -1.40 -24.79
N PRO A 121 -0.59 -1.17 -26.11
CA PRO A 121 0.56 -0.90 -26.96
C PRO A 121 1.28 0.32 -26.38
N VAL A 122 2.48 0.08 -25.84
CA VAL A 122 3.36 1.15 -25.36
C VAL A 122 3.65 2.02 -26.58
N ARG A 123 2.89 3.11 -26.74
CA ARG A 123 3.36 4.26 -27.49
C ARG A 123 4.60 4.71 -26.74
N ARG A 124 5.75 4.19 -27.17
CA ARG A 124 7.08 4.70 -26.83
C ARG A 124 7.09 6.17 -27.28
N ARG A 125 6.56 7.08 -26.46
CA ARG A 125 6.95 8.48 -26.55
C ARG A 125 8.47 8.44 -26.42
N ARG A 126 9.18 8.92 -27.42
CA ARG A 126 10.64 8.98 -27.40
C ARG A 126 10.99 10.13 -26.46
N TRP A 127 11.59 9.85 -25.30
CA TRP A 127 11.86 10.84 -24.25
C TRP A 127 12.99 11.81 -24.59
N TRP A 128 13.58 11.68 -25.78
CA TRP A 128 14.63 12.56 -26.31
C TRP A 128 14.18 13.51 -27.43
N SER A 129 12.88 13.69 -27.68
CA SER A 129 12.44 14.76 -28.59
C SER A 129 12.28 16.08 -27.83
N ARG A 130 13.34 16.89 -27.87
CA ARG A 130 13.37 18.36 -27.78
C ARG A 130 12.59 18.98 -26.60
N ARG A 131 13.33 19.55 -25.64
CA ARG A 131 12.85 20.68 -24.82
C ARG A 131 12.06 21.66 -25.69
N PRO A 132 10.76 21.87 -25.44
CA PRO A 132 10.09 23.06 -25.96
C PRO A 132 10.71 24.26 -25.27
N LYS A 133 11.19 25.18 -26.09
CA LYS A 133 11.70 26.49 -25.72
C LYS A 133 10.63 27.23 -24.90
N GLU A 134 11.03 27.82 -23.78
CA GLU A 134 10.25 28.78 -22.96
C GLU A 134 9.28 29.61 -23.82
N SER A 135 8.02 29.21 -23.90
CA SER A 135 6.95 29.99 -24.55
C SER A 135 5.60 29.29 -24.33
N ALA A 136 4.66 30.03 -23.72
CA ALA A 136 3.28 29.67 -23.35
C ALA A 136 3.02 28.96 -21.99
N ASP A 137 3.92 28.10 -21.50
CA ASP A 137 3.66 27.25 -20.30
C ASP A 137 3.80 27.98 -18.94
N ASP A 138 4.65 29.00 -18.83
CA ASP A 138 4.82 29.74 -17.56
C ASP A 138 3.57 30.54 -17.15
N ARG A 139 2.65 30.82 -18.09
CA ARG A 139 1.39 31.54 -17.82
C ARG A 139 0.34 30.68 -17.09
N GLN A 140 0.53 29.36 -16.99
CA GLN A 140 -0.40 28.45 -16.30
C GLN A 140 0.09 28.04 -14.90
N ARG A 141 1.24 28.57 -14.45
CA ARG A 141 1.74 28.29 -13.11
C ARG A 141 1.15 29.27 -12.11
N PHE A 142 0.47 28.74 -11.12
CA PHE A 142 -0.13 29.49 -10.02
C PHE A 142 0.87 29.60 -8.86
N PRO A 143 0.83 30.70 -8.09
CA PRO A 143 1.81 30.99 -7.04
C PRO A 143 1.56 30.17 -5.76
N TYR A 144 1.47 28.85 -5.89
CA TYR A 144 1.32 27.93 -4.77
C TYR A 144 2.29 26.75 -4.85
N ARG A 145 2.61 26.19 -3.68
CA ARG A 145 3.29 24.92 -3.51
C ARG A 145 2.75 24.19 -2.29
N LEU A 146 2.16 23.00 -2.48
CA LEU A 146 1.70 22.16 -1.38
C LEU A 146 2.79 21.19 -0.93
N VAL A 147 3.05 21.13 0.38
CA VAL A 147 4.03 20.24 1.00
C VAL A 147 3.50 19.69 2.32
N GLY A 148 4.12 18.62 2.84
CA GLY A 148 3.62 17.87 4.00
C GLY A 148 3.46 16.39 3.67
N SER A 149 2.47 15.74 4.28
CA SER A 149 2.12 14.35 3.97
C SER A 149 1.66 14.23 2.52
N PRO A 150 2.34 13.45 1.66
CA PRO A 150 1.89 13.26 0.28
C PRO A 150 0.50 12.62 0.18
N TRP A 151 0.08 11.86 1.19
CA TRP A 151 -1.27 11.28 1.24
C TRP A 151 -2.37 12.37 1.30
N LEU A 152 -2.05 13.53 1.88
CA LEU A 152 -2.93 14.69 1.94
C LEU A 152 -2.77 15.58 0.71
N THR A 153 -1.52 15.83 0.27
CA THR A 153 -1.26 16.83 -0.78
C THR A 153 -1.45 16.32 -2.20
N LEU A 154 -1.34 15.02 -2.46
CA LEU A 154 -1.43 14.47 -3.82
C LEU A 154 -2.81 14.60 -4.46
N PRO A 155 -3.91 14.21 -3.82
CA PRO A 155 -5.25 14.36 -4.41
C PRO A 155 -5.55 15.82 -4.74
N ILE A 156 -5.16 16.73 -3.85
CA ILE A 156 -5.35 18.17 -4.02
C ILE A 156 -4.55 18.68 -5.23
N ARG A 157 -3.28 18.26 -5.33
CA ARG A 157 -2.44 18.64 -6.47
C ARG A 157 -2.98 18.08 -7.79
N GLU A 158 -3.40 16.82 -7.83
CA GLU A 158 -3.99 16.21 -9.03
C GLU A 158 -5.24 16.96 -9.50
N GLU A 159 -6.09 17.39 -8.56
CA GLU A 159 -7.29 18.16 -8.87
C GLU A 159 -6.96 19.58 -9.36
N LEU A 160 -6.01 20.27 -8.73
CA LEU A 160 -5.56 21.60 -9.19
C LEU A 160 -4.92 21.51 -10.58
N GLU A 161 -4.08 20.51 -10.84
CA GLU A 161 -3.49 20.27 -12.15
C GLU A 161 -4.58 19.96 -13.20
N ARG A 162 -5.61 19.17 -12.86
CA ARG A 162 -6.77 18.91 -13.72
C ARG A 162 -7.55 20.19 -14.07
N GLN A 163 -7.60 21.15 -13.16
CA GLN A 163 -8.19 22.48 -13.38
C GLN A 163 -7.26 23.45 -14.12
N GLY A 164 -6.08 23.01 -14.57
CA GLY A 164 -5.09 23.84 -15.27
C GLY A 164 -4.28 24.75 -14.34
N ARG A 165 -4.27 24.47 -13.03
CA ARG A 165 -3.53 25.25 -12.02
C ARG A 165 -2.22 24.56 -11.65
N LEU A 166 -1.20 24.69 -12.49
CA LEU A 166 0.11 24.08 -12.24
C LEU A 166 0.84 24.78 -11.07
N PRO A 167 1.61 24.06 -10.24
CA PRO A 167 2.31 24.67 -9.09
C PRO A 167 3.55 25.47 -9.49
N ASN A 168 4.15 26.16 -8.52
CA ASN A 168 5.42 26.90 -8.61
C ASN A 168 5.42 28.10 -9.57
N GLY A 169 4.33 28.87 -9.62
CA GLY A 169 4.31 30.18 -10.27
C GLY A 169 5.25 31.17 -9.58
N ASP A 170 5.58 32.28 -10.25
CA ASP A 170 6.45 33.29 -9.67
C ASP A 170 5.93 33.79 -8.33
N GLY A 171 6.85 33.94 -7.36
CA GLY A 171 6.49 34.41 -6.02
C GLY A 171 5.72 33.41 -5.16
N TYR A 172 5.61 32.13 -5.53
CA TYR A 172 4.74 31.16 -4.86
C TYR A 172 4.85 31.11 -3.33
N THR A 173 3.70 30.93 -2.68
CA THR A 173 3.58 30.59 -1.28
C THR A 173 3.66 29.07 -1.08
N VAL A 174 4.44 28.63 -0.11
CA VAL A 174 4.53 27.23 0.31
C VAL A 174 3.56 26.99 1.45
N TYR A 175 2.51 26.23 1.17
CA TYR A 175 1.58 25.75 2.18
C TYR A 175 2.05 24.39 2.70
N VAL A 176 2.48 24.38 3.97
CA VAL A 176 2.86 23.16 4.70
C VAL A 176 1.61 22.62 5.38
N LEU A 177 1.02 21.57 4.82
CA LEU A 177 -0.17 20.95 5.37
C LEU A 177 0.22 20.09 6.58
N GLY A 178 -0.29 20.49 7.74
CA GLY A 178 -0.20 19.77 8.99
C GLY A 178 -1.52 19.12 9.37
N GLY A 179 -1.48 18.39 10.47
CA GLY A 179 -2.61 17.70 11.08
C GLY A 179 -2.12 16.89 12.28
N PRO A 180 -3.01 16.10 12.90
CA PRO A 180 -2.63 15.24 14.01
C PRO A 180 -1.44 14.35 13.66
N LEU A 181 -0.40 14.32 14.50
CA LEU A 181 0.86 13.66 14.14
C LEU A 181 0.69 12.16 13.87
N ASP A 182 -0.23 11.49 14.58
CA ASP A 182 -0.62 10.10 14.35
C ASP A 182 -1.18 9.88 12.94
N GLU A 183 -2.05 10.78 12.46
CA GLU A 183 -2.62 10.75 11.12
C GLU A 183 -1.58 11.10 10.03
N VAL A 184 -0.72 12.09 10.29
CA VAL A 184 0.37 12.47 9.38
C VAL A 184 1.37 11.31 9.24
N ALA A 185 1.71 10.63 10.34
CA ALA A 185 2.58 9.45 10.34
C ALA A 185 1.92 8.27 9.60
N ALA A 186 0.63 8.02 9.84
CA ALA A 186 -0.14 7.03 9.11
C ALA A 186 -0.16 7.35 7.61
N GLY A 187 -0.43 8.59 7.21
CA GLY A 187 -0.39 9.04 5.82
C GLY A 187 1.00 8.86 5.17
N ALA A 188 2.09 9.09 5.92
CA ALA A 188 3.43 8.84 5.42
C ALA A 188 3.71 7.35 5.15
N TRP A 189 3.16 6.44 5.98
CA TRP A 189 3.22 5.00 5.74
C TRP A 189 2.32 4.58 4.58
N LYS A 190 1.05 5.01 4.56
CA LYS A 190 0.08 4.76 3.47
C LYS A 190 0.65 5.20 2.12
N PHE A 191 1.23 6.39 2.05
CA PHE A 191 1.88 6.84 0.82
C PHE A 191 3.00 5.89 0.36
N ARG A 192 3.77 5.34 1.30
CA ARG A 192 4.85 4.42 0.93
C ARG A 192 4.34 3.06 0.47
N THR A 193 3.19 2.55 0.93
CA THR A 193 2.66 1.26 0.47
C THR A 193 2.39 1.27 -1.05
N PHE A 194 2.01 2.43 -1.60
CA PHE A 194 1.78 2.63 -3.04
C PHE A 194 3.01 3.10 -3.83
N THR A 195 4.08 3.56 -3.16
CA THR A 195 5.18 4.25 -3.88
C THR A 195 6.57 3.73 -3.63
N ASN A 196 6.79 2.85 -2.65
CA ASN A 196 8.10 2.27 -2.36
C ASN A 196 7.98 0.99 -1.52
N ARG A 197 9.10 0.30 -1.27
CA ARG A 197 9.16 -0.71 -0.21
C ARG A 197 8.98 -0.04 1.16
N VAL A 198 8.13 -0.63 1.99
CA VAL A 198 7.94 -0.24 3.39
C VAL A 198 7.70 -1.48 4.26
N ASN A 199 8.18 -1.39 5.51
CA ASN A 199 7.94 -2.39 6.53
C ASN A 199 6.44 -2.42 6.90
N PRO A 200 5.94 -3.55 7.44
CA PRO A 200 4.63 -3.59 8.08
C PRO A 200 4.48 -2.46 9.11
N TRP A 201 3.27 -1.95 9.30
CA TRP A 201 2.98 -0.78 10.15
C TRP A 201 3.58 -0.88 11.55
N SER A 202 3.40 -2.01 12.24
CA SER A 202 3.94 -2.23 13.60
C SER A 202 5.46 -2.12 13.66
N ILE A 203 6.16 -2.64 12.66
CA ILE A 203 7.62 -2.53 12.55
C ILE A 203 8.02 -1.09 12.22
N TRP A 204 7.27 -0.40 11.35
CA TRP A 204 7.54 0.98 10.99
C TRP A 204 7.44 1.93 12.20
N ILE A 205 6.41 1.77 13.04
CA ILE A 205 6.24 2.53 14.30
C ILE A 205 7.39 2.24 15.26
N ARG A 206 7.70 0.95 15.50
CA ARG A 206 8.80 0.56 16.39
C ARG A 206 10.15 1.12 15.91
N ASP A 207 10.42 1.08 14.60
CA ASP A 207 11.63 1.65 14.02
C ASP A 207 11.66 3.18 14.16
N ALA A 208 10.51 3.86 14.12
CA ALA A 208 10.41 5.30 14.34
C ALA A 208 10.67 5.66 15.82
N GLN A 209 10.09 4.92 16.76
CA GLN A 209 10.35 5.05 18.20
C GLN A 209 11.82 4.86 18.52
N TRP A 210 12.43 3.79 18.00
CA TRP A 210 13.85 3.51 18.23
C TRP A 210 14.77 4.61 17.70
N ARG A 211 14.41 5.24 16.56
CA ARG A 211 15.14 6.39 16.00
C ARG A 211 14.78 7.73 16.64
N GLY A 212 13.71 7.78 17.43
CA GLY A 212 13.17 9.02 18.01
C GLY A 212 12.44 9.95 17.03
N TRP A 213 12.11 9.51 15.81
CA TRP A 213 11.35 10.33 14.84
C TRP A 213 10.74 9.50 13.71
N PHE A 214 9.66 10.01 13.09
CA PHE A 214 8.90 9.35 12.00
C PHE A 214 9.53 9.46 10.60
N GLY A 215 10.61 10.21 10.46
CA GLY A 215 11.23 10.50 9.17
C GLY A 215 10.72 11.79 8.53
N PRO A 216 11.28 12.16 7.36
CA PRO A 216 11.17 13.52 6.83
C PRO A 216 9.78 13.92 6.33
N ARG A 217 8.86 12.97 6.13
CA ARG A 217 7.49 13.25 5.66
C ARG A 217 6.49 13.53 6.78
N ALA A 218 6.89 13.30 8.04
CA ALA A 218 6.09 13.53 9.23
C ALA A 218 6.82 14.45 10.24
N ASP A 219 7.78 15.23 9.74
CA ASP A 219 8.53 16.25 10.51
C ASP A 219 8.22 17.62 9.89
N LEU A 220 7.09 18.20 10.29
CA LEU A 220 6.62 19.48 9.76
C LEU A 220 7.60 20.63 10.04
N PRO A 221 8.21 20.76 11.25
CA PRO A 221 9.22 21.79 11.50
C PRO A 221 10.42 21.70 10.56
N ARG A 222 10.90 20.49 10.24
CA ARG A 222 11.99 20.32 9.28
C ARG A 222 11.58 20.66 7.86
N ILE A 223 10.37 20.29 7.44
CA ILE A 223 9.83 20.67 6.12
C ILE A 223 9.73 22.19 6.01
N ALA A 224 9.14 22.86 7.01
CA ALA A 224 8.97 24.31 7.04
C ALA A 224 10.32 25.04 6.98
N ARG A 225 11.31 24.62 7.78
CA ARG A 225 12.67 25.18 7.74
C ARG A 225 13.34 25.00 6.39
N TRP A 226 13.28 23.79 5.82
CA TRP A 226 13.88 23.50 4.52
C TRP A 226 13.33 24.40 3.41
N TRP A 227 12.04 24.74 3.46
CA TRP A 227 11.42 25.67 2.51
C TRP A 227 11.72 27.12 2.85
N ALA A 228 11.71 27.50 4.12
CA ALA A 228 12.05 28.85 4.56
C ALA A 228 13.47 29.25 4.10
N ASP A 229 14.42 28.32 4.15
CA ASP A 229 15.79 28.53 3.64
C ASP A 229 15.84 28.79 2.12
N ARG A 230 14.81 28.37 1.36
CA ARG A 230 14.75 28.47 -0.11
C ARG A 230 13.91 29.63 -0.60
N VAL A 231 12.76 29.85 0.01
CA VAL A 231 11.79 30.86 -0.42
C VAL A 231 11.68 32.02 0.56
N GLY A 232 12.34 31.99 1.71
CA GLY A 232 12.15 32.95 2.77
C GLY A 232 10.97 32.58 3.66
N LYS A 233 11.09 32.89 4.94
CA LYS A 233 10.12 32.54 5.98
C LYS A 233 8.72 33.10 5.70
N ASP A 234 8.62 34.31 5.18
CA ASP A 234 7.35 35.00 4.92
C ASP A 234 6.51 34.36 3.81
N ARG A 235 7.11 33.45 3.02
CA ARG A 235 6.42 32.66 1.99
C ARG A 235 6.15 31.23 2.41
N VAL A 236 6.30 30.90 3.69
CA VAL A 236 5.99 29.58 4.26
C VAL A 236 4.86 29.73 5.25
N GLU A 237 3.74 29.08 4.94
CA GLU A 237 2.52 29.14 5.73
C GLU A 237 2.13 27.73 6.19
N ILE A 238 1.87 27.57 7.48
CA ILE A 238 1.48 26.29 8.09
C ILE A 238 -0.04 26.23 8.10
N VAL A 239 -0.61 25.17 7.54
CA VAL A 239 -2.07 24.97 7.49
C VAL A 239 -2.42 23.77 8.37
N THR A 240 -2.99 24.01 9.54
CA THR A 240 -3.44 22.94 10.47
C THR A 240 -4.93 22.65 10.35
N ASP A 241 -5.69 23.53 9.70
CA ASP A 241 -7.10 23.33 9.36
C ASP A 241 -7.29 23.19 7.85
N PRO A 242 -7.51 21.95 7.34
CA PRO A 242 -7.75 21.72 5.91
C PRO A 242 -8.92 22.52 5.32
N ALA A 243 -9.91 22.90 6.14
CA ALA A 243 -11.07 23.66 5.69
C ALA A 243 -10.72 25.10 5.25
N LEU A 244 -9.57 25.63 5.68
CA LEU A 244 -9.09 26.96 5.28
C LEU A 244 -8.35 26.93 3.93
N LEU A 245 -7.90 25.75 3.50
CA LEU A 245 -7.05 25.60 2.32
C LEU A 245 -7.72 26.06 1.00
N PRO A 246 -9.02 25.81 0.73
CA PRO A 246 -9.67 26.33 -0.48
C PRO A 246 -9.56 27.85 -0.62
N GLY A 247 -9.76 28.60 0.49
CA GLY A 247 -9.64 30.05 0.51
C GLY A 247 -8.22 30.53 0.22
N LEU A 248 -7.21 29.85 0.76
CA LEU A 248 -5.79 30.14 0.51
C LEU A 248 -5.35 29.86 -0.94
N LEU A 249 -5.99 28.88 -1.58
CA LEU A 249 -5.72 28.49 -2.97
C LEU A 249 -6.59 29.22 -4.00
N GLY A 250 -7.62 29.95 -3.54
CA GLY A 250 -8.60 30.60 -4.41
C GLY A 250 -9.42 29.60 -5.25
N VAL A 251 -9.87 28.52 -4.60
CA VAL A 251 -10.74 27.48 -5.16
C VAL A 251 -11.93 27.22 -4.23
N ASP A 252 -13.03 26.69 -4.76
CA ASP A 252 -14.26 26.47 -3.99
C ASP A 252 -14.14 25.30 -3.01
N SER A 253 -13.38 24.26 -3.39
CA SER A 253 -13.15 23.07 -2.57
C SER A 253 -11.84 22.39 -2.96
N VAL A 254 -11.33 21.57 -2.05
CA VAL A 254 -10.21 20.66 -2.29
C VAL A 254 -10.66 19.23 -1.95
N PRO A 255 -10.20 18.22 -2.69
CA PRO A 255 -10.52 16.84 -2.36
C PRO A 255 -9.84 16.42 -1.05
N GLY A 256 -10.47 15.48 -0.34
CA GLY A 256 -9.86 14.80 0.80
C GLY A 256 -8.76 13.82 0.40
N PRO A 257 -8.08 13.20 1.38
CA PRO A 257 -7.15 12.09 1.13
C PRO A 257 -7.88 10.90 0.48
N TRP A 258 -7.12 10.01 -0.18
CA TRP A 258 -7.69 8.75 -0.66
C TRP A 258 -8.19 7.90 0.53
N GLU A 259 -9.44 7.45 0.42
CA GLU A 259 -10.14 6.63 1.42
C GLU A 259 -9.75 5.16 1.29
N ILE A 260 -8.49 4.85 1.57
CA ILE A 260 -7.96 3.48 1.58
C ILE A 260 -7.77 3.00 3.02
N SER A 261 -8.38 1.87 3.35
CA SER A 261 -8.27 1.19 4.64
C SER A 261 -6.86 0.69 4.95
N ALA A 262 -6.63 0.33 6.21
CA ALA A 262 -5.41 -0.28 6.67
C ALA A 262 -5.15 -1.63 5.96
N GLU A 263 -6.20 -2.43 5.80
CA GLU A 263 -6.15 -3.72 5.11
C GLU A 263 -5.74 -3.58 3.64
N ALA A 264 -6.36 -2.64 2.91
CA ALA A 264 -6.02 -2.38 1.52
C ALA A 264 -4.59 -1.84 1.34
N ASN A 265 -4.13 -0.99 2.27
CA ASN A 265 -2.73 -0.57 2.31
C ASN A 265 -1.78 -1.74 2.53
N GLU A 266 -2.15 -2.72 3.37
CA GLU A 266 -1.34 -3.93 3.57
C GLU A 266 -1.31 -4.81 2.32
N VAL A 267 -2.43 -4.97 1.60
CA VAL A 267 -2.48 -5.64 0.30
C VAL A 267 -1.55 -4.95 -0.71
N ALA A 268 -1.67 -3.63 -0.87
CA ALA A 268 -0.80 -2.85 -1.76
C ALA A 268 0.68 -2.98 -1.37
N ARG A 269 0.99 -2.96 -0.07
CA ARG A 269 2.35 -3.13 0.45
C ARG A 269 2.96 -4.46 0.05
N VAL A 270 2.22 -5.57 0.21
CA VAL A 270 2.73 -6.92 -0.10
C VAL A 270 2.87 -7.11 -1.61
N ILE A 271 1.90 -6.67 -2.42
CA ILE A 271 2.00 -6.68 -3.89
C ILE A 271 3.20 -5.85 -4.37
N GLY A 272 3.39 -4.66 -3.79
CA GLY A 272 4.52 -3.79 -4.10
C GLY A 272 5.89 -4.46 -3.86
N GLN A 273 6.00 -5.39 -2.90
CA GLN A 273 7.23 -6.17 -2.68
C GLN A 273 7.55 -7.13 -3.84
N VAL A 274 6.54 -7.62 -4.55
CA VAL A 274 6.72 -8.46 -5.74
C VAL A 274 7.06 -7.57 -6.94
N LEU A 275 6.28 -6.51 -7.17
CA LEU A 275 6.46 -5.61 -8.32
C LEU A 275 7.85 -4.97 -8.35
N CYS A 276 8.38 -4.54 -7.20
CA CYS A 276 9.70 -3.91 -7.14
C CYS A 276 10.89 -4.84 -7.45
N VAL A 277 10.66 -6.13 -7.72
CA VAL A 277 11.68 -7.05 -8.28
C VAL A 277 11.53 -7.15 -9.81
N ARG A 278 10.34 -6.89 -10.35
CA ARG A 278 9.98 -7.07 -11.77
C ARG A 278 9.92 -5.77 -12.56
N THR A 279 9.76 -4.63 -11.88
CA THR A 279 9.61 -3.30 -12.49
C THR A 279 10.56 -2.29 -11.88
N ASP A 280 10.76 -1.17 -12.57
CA ASP A 280 11.32 0.02 -11.93
C ASP A 280 10.29 0.72 -11.03
N LEU A 281 10.74 1.76 -10.32
CA LEU A 281 9.94 2.49 -9.34
C LEU A 281 8.79 3.29 -9.97
N GLU A 282 8.95 3.76 -11.20
CA GLU A 282 7.93 4.57 -11.89
C GLU A 282 6.80 3.67 -12.38
N ALA A 283 7.15 2.56 -13.03
CA ALA A 283 6.20 1.52 -13.42
C ALA A 283 5.47 0.93 -12.21
N GLN A 284 6.18 0.65 -11.11
CA GLN A 284 5.56 0.18 -9.87
C GLN A 284 4.50 1.16 -9.36
N ARG A 285 4.84 2.45 -9.29
CA ARG A 285 3.92 3.49 -8.83
C ARG A 285 2.69 3.57 -9.71
N LYS A 286 2.88 3.53 -11.03
CA LYS A 286 1.79 3.54 -11.99
C LYS A 286 0.84 2.37 -11.77
N LEU A 287 1.37 1.15 -11.63
CA LEU A 287 0.57 -0.05 -11.35
C LEU A 287 -0.19 0.05 -10.02
N LEU A 288 0.45 0.52 -8.96
CA LEU A 288 -0.19 0.58 -7.64
C LEU A 288 -1.23 1.72 -7.55
N ILE A 289 -0.93 2.89 -8.09
CA ILE A 289 -1.79 4.08 -8.00
C ILE A 289 -2.88 4.08 -9.07
N ASP A 290 -2.55 3.76 -10.33
CA ASP A 290 -3.50 3.91 -11.43
C ASP A 290 -4.34 2.64 -11.64
N GLU A 291 -3.79 1.45 -11.35
CA GLU A 291 -4.47 0.18 -11.61
C GLU A 291 -5.01 -0.49 -10.34
N LEU A 292 -4.21 -0.58 -9.27
CA LEU A 292 -4.63 -1.27 -8.04
C LEU A 292 -5.55 -0.40 -7.16
N ARG A 293 -5.19 0.86 -6.89
CA ARG A 293 -5.98 1.75 -6.02
C ARG A 293 -7.46 1.82 -6.43
N PRO A 294 -7.84 2.06 -7.71
CA PRO A 294 -9.25 2.14 -8.07
C PRO A 294 -10.03 0.82 -7.92
N ARG A 295 -9.33 -0.33 -7.93
CA ARG A 295 -9.96 -1.63 -7.63
C ARG A 295 -10.20 -1.79 -6.15
N LEU A 296 -9.25 -1.36 -5.31
CA LEU A 296 -9.40 -1.37 -3.85
C LEU A 296 -10.56 -0.45 -3.41
N GLU A 297 -10.62 0.78 -3.91
CA GLU A 297 -11.69 1.75 -3.58
C GLU A 297 -13.09 1.22 -3.91
N LYS A 298 -13.22 0.41 -4.96
CA LYS A 298 -14.51 -0.23 -5.34
C LYS A 298 -14.89 -1.39 -4.42
N LEU A 299 -13.90 -2.08 -3.85
CA LEU A 299 -14.08 -3.27 -3.02
C LEU A 299 -14.40 -2.96 -1.57
N GLU A 300 -13.75 -1.92 -1.04
CA GLU A 300 -13.80 -1.60 0.39
C GLU A 300 -15.20 -1.38 0.97
N PRO A 301 -16.16 -0.74 0.25
CA PRO A 301 -17.54 -0.62 0.74
C PRO A 301 -18.22 -1.96 1.03
N HIS A 302 -17.78 -3.05 0.39
CA HIS A 302 -18.34 -4.39 0.55
C HIS A 302 -17.64 -5.21 1.66
N ILE A 303 -16.64 -4.65 2.33
CA ILE A 303 -15.88 -5.32 3.39
C ILE A 303 -16.26 -4.72 4.75
N PRO A 304 -17.09 -5.40 5.55
CA PRO A 304 -17.52 -4.88 6.84
C PRO A 304 -16.34 -4.63 7.78
N GLY A 305 -16.24 -3.44 8.35
CA GLY A 305 -15.23 -3.12 9.38
C GLY A 305 -13.83 -2.84 8.84
N ALA A 306 -13.72 -2.25 7.64
CA ALA A 306 -12.52 -1.60 7.16
C ALA A 306 -12.01 -0.56 8.18
N ARG A 307 -10.70 -0.54 8.45
CA ARG A 307 -10.12 0.31 9.51
C ARG A 307 -9.24 1.39 8.95
N GLU A 308 -9.12 2.48 9.68
CA GLU A 308 -8.04 3.43 9.45
C GLU A 308 -6.73 2.92 10.05
N VAL A 309 -5.61 3.33 9.45
CA VAL A 309 -4.27 3.04 10.00
C VAL A 309 -4.05 3.97 11.19
N GLY A 310 -3.90 3.39 12.36
CA GLY A 310 -3.79 4.09 13.63
C GLY A 310 -2.55 3.73 14.43
N VAL A 311 -2.13 4.63 15.32
CA VAL A 311 -0.97 4.41 16.20
C VAL A 311 -1.38 3.44 17.32
N PRO A 312 -0.64 2.33 17.53
CA PRO A 312 -0.92 1.41 18.63
C PRO A 312 -0.91 2.11 19.99
N ALA A 313 -1.79 1.70 20.90
CA ALA A 313 -1.94 2.34 22.21
C ALA A 313 -0.62 2.42 23.00
N GLU A 314 0.20 1.37 22.93
CA GLU A 314 1.52 1.31 23.55
C GLU A 314 2.52 2.35 23.03
N SER A 315 2.22 2.97 21.88
CA SER A 315 3.06 3.97 21.24
C SER A 315 2.54 5.40 21.41
N PHE A 316 1.32 5.58 21.93
CA PHE A 316 0.61 6.85 21.91
C PHE A 316 1.32 7.95 22.71
N ASP A 317 1.78 7.66 23.93
CA ASP A 317 2.49 8.63 24.79
C ASP A 317 3.75 9.20 24.11
N TRP A 318 4.46 8.35 23.36
CA TRP A 318 5.62 8.79 22.59
C TRP A 318 5.20 9.70 21.43
N VAL A 319 4.12 9.36 20.71
CA VAL A 319 3.60 10.20 19.62
C VAL A 319 3.11 11.54 20.15
N GLU A 320 2.44 11.56 21.29
CA GLU A 320 2.01 12.80 21.96
C GLU A 320 3.21 13.69 22.31
N THR A 321 4.27 13.10 22.86
CA THR A 321 5.52 13.82 23.15
C THR A 321 6.12 14.44 21.89
N GLN A 322 6.17 13.68 20.78
CA GLN A 322 6.67 14.18 19.51
C GLN A 322 5.78 15.28 18.92
N ALA A 323 4.46 15.15 19.04
CA ALA A 323 3.49 16.12 18.53
C ALA A 323 3.61 17.46 19.26
N ARG A 324 3.72 17.43 20.60
CA ARG A 324 3.96 18.63 21.43
C ARG A 324 5.26 19.33 21.01
N ALA A 325 6.35 18.57 20.82
CA ALA A 325 7.61 19.12 20.37
C ALA A 325 7.52 19.77 18.97
N GLN A 326 6.80 19.16 18.02
CA GLN A 326 6.61 19.75 16.69
C GLN A 326 5.74 21.01 16.73
N ARG A 327 4.64 20.98 17.50
CA ARG A 327 3.78 22.15 17.72
C ARG A 327 4.58 23.32 18.28
N ASP A 328 5.31 23.10 19.38
CA ASP A 328 6.06 24.15 20.05
C ASP A 328 7.15 24.73 19.13
N ALA A 329 7.84 23.88 18.36
CA ALA A 329 8.82 24.31 17.38
C ALA A 329 8.22 25.20 16.27
N LEU A 330 7.03 24.87 15.78
CA LEU A 330 6.36 25.67 14.73
C LEU A 330 5.86 27.02 15.28
N VAL A 331 5.27 27.01 16.47
CA VAL A 331 4.80 28.24 17.15
C VAL A 331 5.97 29.17 17.46
N GLN A 332 7.05 28.65 18.05
CA GLN A 332 8.24 29.43 18.37
C GLN A 332 8.95 29.96 17.11
N ALA A 333 8.93 29.19 16.02
CA ALA A 333 9.50 29.63 14.76
C ALA A 333 8.74 30.80 14.14
N GLY A 334 7.46 31.03 14.50
CA GLY A 334 6.68 32.20 14.11
C GLY A 334 6.36 32.28 12.61
N TYR A 335 6.07 31.15 11.98
CA TYR A 335 5.49 31.10 10.63
C TYR A 335 4.05 31.63 10.64
N ALA A 336 3.54 32.08 9.50
CA ALA A 336 2.10 32.32 9.37
C ALA A 336 1.38 30.98 9.56
N LEU A 337 0.38 30.95 10.44
CA LEU A 337 -0.34 29.73 10.83
C LEU A 337 -1.83 29.91 10.59
N HIS A 338 -2.41 28.98 9.83
CA HIS A 338 -3.83 28.94 9.47
C HIS A 338 -4.50 27.78 10.20
N GLY A 339 -5.28 28.11 11.21
CA GLY A 339 -5.98 27.17 12.09
C GLY A 339 -5.47 27.24 13.53
N ASP A 340 -5.78 26.21 14.31
CA ASP A 340 -5.29 26.05 15.69
C ASP A 340 -4.02 25.17 15.70
N PRO A 341 -2.90 25.61 16.29
CA PRO A 341 -1.69 24.79 16.42
C PRO A 341 -1.93 23.51 17.24
N ASP A 342 -2.88 23.47 18.17
CA ASP A 342 -3.17 22.28 18.96
C ASP A 342 -3.80 21.15 18.12
N ARG A 343 -4.24 21.41 16.88
CA ARG A 343 -4.61 20.36 15.91
C ARG A 343 -3.43 19.53 15.42
N LEU A 344 -2.20 19.88 15.79
CA LEU A 344 -1.02 19.03 15.58
C LEU A 344 -0.90 17.90 16.61
N LEU A 345 -1.59 18.03 17.74
CA LEU A 345 -1.65 16.98 18.76
C LEU A 345 -2.37 15.74 18.21
N PRO A 346 -2.05 14.54 18.70
CA PRO A 346 -2.63 13.32 18.16
C PRO A 346 -4.14 13.30 18.35
N SER A 347 -4.88 12.81 17.35
CA SER A 347 -6.35 12.76 17.41
C SER A 347 -6.84 11.56 18.20
N GLY A 348 -6.06 10.46 18.21
CA GLY A 348 -6.41 9.22 18.91
C GLY A 348 -7.62 8.50 18.30
N THR A 349 -8.03 8.87 17.08
CA THR A 349 -9.20 8.33 16.38
C THR A 349 -8.98 6.88 15.96
N ALA A 350 -7.78 6.56 15.47
CA ALA A 350 -7.39 5.23 15.05
C ALA A 350 -6.24 4.71 15.91
N THR A 351 -6.44 3.51 16.49
CA THR A 351 -5.49 2.91 17.44
C THR A 351 -4.90 1.58 16.98
N GLN A 352 -5.21 1.13 15.76
CA GLN A 352 -4.90 -0.21 15.28
C GLN A 352 -4.21 -0.17 13.91
N GLY A 353 -3.36 -1.17 13.66
CA GLY A 353 -2.78 -1.43 12.35
C GLY A 353 -3.68 -2.31 11.46
N PRO A 354 -3.19 -2.64 10.26
CA PRO A 354 -3.86 -3.58 9.37
C PRO A 354 -4.11 -4.94 10.02
N ASP A 355 -5.32 -5.48 9.89
CA ASP A 355 -5.65 -6.85 10.27
C ASP A 355 -5.31 -7.82 9.13
N GLU A 356 -4.35 -8.72 9.35
CA GLU A 356 -3.86 -9.65 8.31
C GLU A 356 -4.95 -10.61 7.80
N ARG A 357 -5.96 -10.97 8.62
CA ARG A 357 -7.06 -11.84 8.20
C ARG A 357 -7.98 -11.11 7.23
N ARG A 358 -8.27 -9.84 7.52
CA ARG A 358 -9.10 -8.98 6.66
C ARG A 358 -8.37 -8.58 5.39
N ALA A 359 -7.07 -8.29 5.46
CA ALA A 359 -6.24 -8.07 4.28
C ALA A 359 -6.22 -9.30 3.35
N LEU A 360 -6.14 -10.52 3.91
CA LEU A 360 -6.28 -11.75 3.12
C LEU A 360 -7.67 -11.86 2.49
N ALA A 361 -8.75 -11.56 3.23
CA ALA A 361 -10.10 -11.59 2.67
C ALA A 361 -10.25 -10.64 1.48
N LEU A 362 -9.70 -9.42 1.57
CA LEU A 362 -9.68 -8.47 0.47
C LEU A 362 -8.85 -8.98 -0.73
N ALA A 363 -7.69 -9.60 -0.48
CA ALA A 363 -6.90 -10.23 -1.54
C ALA A 363 -7.64 -11.38 -2.23
N LEU A 364 -8.42 -12.18 -1.49
CA LEU A 364 -9.28 -13.22 -2.06
C LEU A 364 -10.39 -12.63 -2.93
N SER A 365 -11.02 -11.52 -2.52
CA SER A 365 -12.02 -10.82 -3.35
C SER A 365 -11.41 -10.30 -4.65
N LEU A 366 -10.20 -9.71 -4.59
CA LEU A 366 -9.45 -9.30 -5.78
C LEU A 366 -9.17 -10.47 -6.72
N LEU A 367 -8.67 -11.59 -6.19
CA LEU A 367 -8.37 -12.79 -6.97
C LEU A 367 -9.60 -13.41 -7.62
N ALA A 368 -10.75 -13.34 -6.93
CA ALA A 368 -12.03 -13.83 -7.45
C ALA A 368 -12.63 -12.92 -8.52
N GLY A 369 -12.07 -11.72 -8.75
CA GLY A 369 -12.63 -10.73 -9.67
C GLY A 369 -14.00 -10.21 -9.23
N ARG A 370 -14.30 -10.25 -7.93
CA ARG A 370 -15.59 -9.85 -7.37
C ARG A 370 -15.54 -8.41 -6.86
N PRO A 371 -16.65 -7.66 -6.90
CA PRO A 371 -16.77 -6.34 -6.28
C PRO A 371 -16.77 -6.40 -4.75
#